data_AF-A0A8B6Y834-F1
#
_entry.id   AF-A0A8B6Y834-F1
#
_cell.length_a   1.000
_cell.length_b   1.000
_cell.length_c   1.000
_cell.angle_alpha   90.00
_cell.angle_beta   90.00
_cell.angle_gamma   90.00
#
_symmetry.space_group_name_H-M   'P 1'
#
loop_
_entity.id
_entity.type
_entity.pdbx_description
1 polymer ?
#
loop_
_entity_poly.entity_id
_entity_poly.type
_entity_poly.pdbx_seq_one_letter_code
_entity_poly.pdbx_strand_id
1 'polypeptide(L)'
;MYNLSTYRGPYSYPPAPPLPESRLNSDFAFKSIALDYAGPLYIKDIYGDCTLNKAWVFLFTCCSSRLILLDLVADCSSSSCSMGICRFIGRRGVPEIIYSDNGSQFVSTETQYFAANHSIKWKFNAPSAPWWGGMFERLVQMTKRCLKKALKNSKSSYEEVRTLLSEIEMVLNNRPLTYLYNNQSDEALTPNHLVFGHKLKLESSLSASTDLLVE
;
A
#
# COMPACT_ATOMS: atom_id res chain seq x y z
N MET A 1 -22.20 21.89 53.06
CA MET A 1 -22.69 20.75 52.25
C MET A 1 -22.34 21.04 50.80
N TYR A 2 -21.29 20.40 50.25
CA TYR A 2 -20.92 20.54 48.84
C TYR A 2 -21.55 19.41 48.04
N ASN A 3 -22.36 19.76 47.05
CA ASN A 3 -23.05 18.82 46.17
C ASN A 3 -22.11 18.40 45.03
N LEU A 4 -21.58 17.17 45.11
CA LEU A 4 -20.82 16.53 44.04
C LEU A 4 -21.75 15.60 43.26
N SER A 5 -22.17 16.00 42.05
CA SER A 5 -22.66 15.08 41.02
C SER A 5 -22.90 15.80 39.69
N THR A 6 -21.86 15.92 38.87
CA THR A 6 -22.03 15.99 37.41
C THR A 6 -21.26 14.82 36.80
N TYR A 7 -21.90 13.66 36.77
CA TYR A 7 -21.41 12.50 36.04
C TYR A 7 -21.44 12.84 34.55
N ARG A 8 -20.30 13.24 33.97
CA ARG A 8 -20.15 13.37 32.52
C ARG A 8 -19.96 11.96 31.97
N GLY A 9 -21.02 11.41 31.37
CA GLY A 9 -20.94 10.14 30.64
C GLY A 9 -19.85 10.18 29.56
N PRO A 10 -19.43 9.01 29.05
CA PRO A 10 -18.44 8.93 27.98
C PRO A 10 -18.87 9.77 26.77
N TYR A 11 -17.89 10.44 26.16
CA TYR A 11 -18.11 11.29 24.98
C TYR A 11 -18.81 10.49 23.89
N SER A 12 -20.05 10.87 23.54
CA SER A 12 -20.78 10.23 22.46
C SER A 12 -20.15 10.66 21.14
N TYR A 13 -19.68 9.69 20.35
CA TYR A 13 -19.17 10.00 19.02
C TYR A 13 -20.30 10.61 18.17
N PRO A 14 -20.02 11.65 17.37
CA PRO A 14 -20.99 12.14 16.42
C PRO A 14 -21.41 10.99 15.48
N PRO A 15 -22.66 11.03 14.96
CA PRO A 15 -23.12 10.03 14.01
C PRO A 15 -22.13 9.93 12.86
N ALA A 16 -21.69 8.71 12.56
CA ALA A 16 -20.74 8.48 11.49
C ALA A 16 -21.33 9.02 10.17
N PRO A 17 -20.56 9.79 9.37
CA PRO A 17 -21.02 10.22 8.07
C PRO A 17 -21.34 8.99 7.21
N PRO A 18 -22.28 9.11 6.25
CA PRO A 18 -22.58 8.02 5.32
C PRO A 18 -21.30 7.55 4.64
N LEU A 19 -21.12 6.22 4.57
CA LEU A 19 -19.98 5.64 3.87
C LEU A 19 -20.03 6.07 2.40
N PRO A 20 -18.90 6.42 1.77
CA PRO A 20 -18.86 6.75 0.35
C PRO A 20 -19.47 5.65 -0.49
N GLU A 21 -20.15 5.99 -1.59
CA GLU A 21 -20.73 5.00 -2.52
C GLU A 21 -19.68 4.00 -3.03
N SER A 22 -18.41 4.40 -3.17
CA SER A 22 -17.31 3.49 -3.53
C SER A 22 -17.00 2.40 -2.49
N ARG A 23 -17.54 2.51 -1.26
CA ARG A 23 -17.48 1.47 -0.21
C ARG A 23 -18.73 0.58 -0.19
N LEU A 24 -19.82 1.02 -0.81
CA LEU A 24 -21.11 0.32 -0.85
C LEU A 24 -21.29 -0.45 -2.17
N ASN A 25 -20.67 0.02 -3.25
CA ASN A 25 -20.65 -0.69 -4.50
C ASN A 25 -19.66 -1.85 -4.42
N SER A 26 -20.12 -3.05 -4.76
CA SER A 26 -19.32 -4.24 -5.03
C SER A 26 -18.48 -4.01 -6.30
N ASP A 27 -17.52 -3.10 -6.20
CA ASP A 27 -16.62 -2.73 -7.27
C ASP A 27 -15.53 -3.79 -7.44
N PHE A 28 -15.22 -4.11 -8.68
CA PHE A 28 -14.14 -5.04 -9.03
C PHE A 28 -12.80 -4.58 -8.44
N ALA A 29 -11.92 -5.53 -8.14
CA ALA A 29 -10.59 -5.24 -7.64
C ALA A 29 -9.86 -4.27 -8.59
N PHE A 30 -9.12 -3.33 -8.01
CA PHE A 30 -8.34 -2.30 -8.71
C PHE A 30 -9.13 -1.25 -9.51
N LYS A 31 -10.48 -1.23 -9.45
CA LYS A 31 -11.27 -0.12 -10.03
C LYS A 31 -10.85 1.23 -9.46
N SER A 32 -10.71 1.29 -8.13
CA SER A 32 -10.19 2.44 -7.41
C SER A 32 -8.94 2.06 -6.64
N ILE A 33 -7.90 2.86 -6.80
CA ILE A 33 -6.61 2.67 -6.14
C ILE A 33 -6.14 3.96 -5.49
N ALA A 34 -5.33 3.81 -4.44
CA ALA A 34 -4.62 4.89 -3.80
C ALA A 34 -3.11 4.69 -3.92
N LEU A 35 -2.39 5.79 -4.11
CA LEU A 35 -0.96 5.85 -4.35
C LEU A 35 -0.23 6.51 -3.17
N ASP A 36 0.93 5.98 -2.81
CA ASP A 36 1.86 6.64 -1.90
C ASP A 36 3.31 6.26 -2.23
N TYR A 37 4.26 7.07 -1.79
CA TYR A 37 5.67 6.72 -1.80
C TYR A 37 6.17 6.40 -0.39
N ALA A 38 7.06 5.40 -0.32
CA ALA A 38 7.83 5.09 0.87
C ALA A 38 9.32 5.17 0.53
N GLY A 39 10.05 6.09 1.15
CA GLY A 39 11.48 6.25 0.91
C GLY A 39 12.04 7.56 1.46
N PRO A 40 13.33 7.86 1.20
CA PRO A 40 14.24 7.08 0.36
C PRO A 40 14.78 5.83 1.06
N LEU A 41 14.94 4.75 0.29
CA LEU A 41 15.80 3.61 0.58
C LEU A 41 17.18 3.88 -0.01
N TYR A 42 18.22 3.32 0.62
CA TYR A 42 19.59 3.39 0.13
C TYR A 42 20.00 2.00 -0.35
N ILE A 43 20.19 1.85 -1.65
CA ILE A 43 20.50 0.57 -2.31
C ILE A 43 21.90 0.63 -2.93
N LYS A 44 22.58 -0.51 -2.97
CA LYS A 44 23.83 -0.63 -3.73
C LYS A 44 23.55 -0.62 -5.23
N ASP A 45 24.51 -0.17 -6.00
CA ASP A 45 24.49 -0.34 -7.44
C ASP A 45 24.49 -1.84 -7.82
N ILE A 46 24.01 -2.14 -9.02
CA ILE A 46 23.86 -3.48 -9.60
C ILE A 46 25.22 -4.20 -9.65
N TYR A 47 26.31 -3.45 -9.78
CA TYR A 47 27.68 -3.96 -9.84
C TYR A 47 28.39 -4.04 -8.48
N GLY A 48 27.68 -3.81 -7.37
CA GLY A 48 28.23 -3.97 -6.02
C GLY A 48 29.18 -2.85 -5.58
N ASP A 49 29.31 -1.77 -6.35
CA ASP A 49 30.12 -0.62 -5.95
C ASP A 49 29.63 0.00 -4.63
N CYS A 50 30.58 0.58 -3.88
CA CYS A 50 30.36 1.14 -2.54
C CYS A 50 29.43 2.36 -2.50
N THR A 51 28.92 2.83 -3.64
CA THR A 51 28.01 3.98 -3.75
C THR A 51 26.57 3.54 -3.49
N LEU A 52 25.95 4.21 -2.52
CA LEU A 52 24.53 4.00 -2.22
C LEU A 52 23.69 4.96 -3.04
N ASN A 53 22.84 4.41 -3.90
CA ASN A 53 21.86 5.14 -4.67
C ASN A 53 20.54 5.24 -3.90
N LYS A 54 19.84 6.37 -4.04
CA LYS A 54 18.50 6.50 -3.49
C LYS A 54 17.52 5.75 -4.39
N ALA A 55 16.59 5.06 -3.77
CA ALA A 55 15.44 4.46 -4.43
C ALA A 55 14.19 4.70 -3.58
N TRP A 56 13.02 4.58 -4.17
CA TRP A 56 11.76 4.73 -3.49
C TRP A 56 10.86 3.54 -3.79
N VAL A 57 10.07 3.14 -2.80
CA VAL A 57 9.02 2.15 -2.97
C VAL A 57 7.76 2.88 -3.36
N PHE A 58 7.23 2.56 -4.53
CA PHE A 58 5.95 3.06 -4.99
C PHE A 58 4.85 2.08 -4.56
N LEU A 59 3.95 2.56 -3.71
CA LEU A 59 2.91 1.78 -3.07
C LEU A 59 1.58 2.05 -3.75
N PHE A 60 0.93 0.98 -4.19
CA PHE A 60 -0.44 0.99 -4.69
C PHE A 60 -1.31 0.21 -3.72
N THR A 61 -2.49 0.71 -3.39
CA THR A 61 -3.48 -0.01 -2.57
C THR A 61 -4.84 0.03 -3.24
N CYS A 62 -5.49 -1.13 -3.37
CA CYS A 62 -6.85 -1.21 -3.85
C CYS A 62 -7.85 -0.78 -2.77
N CYS A 63 -8.79 0.11 -3.10
CA CYS A 63 -9.76 0.62 -2.14
C CYS A 63 -10.84 -0.40 -1.77
N SER A 64 -11.19 -1.34 -2.67
CA SER A 64 -12.20 -2.38 -2.42
C SER A 64 -11.62 -3.59 -1.69
N SER A 65 -10.56 -4.20 -2.22
CA SER A 65 -9.97 -5.43 -1.66
C SER A 65 -8.93 -5.20 -0.56
N ARG A 66 -8.45 -3.96 -0.41
CA ARG A 66 -7.29 -3.61 0.43
C ARG A 66 -5.99 -4.33 0.02
N LEU A 67 -5.92 -4.92 -1.17
CA LEU A 67 -4.68 -5.52 -1.69
C LEU A 67 -3.64 -4.42 -1.91
N ILE A 68 -2.39 -4.70 -1.56
CA ILE A 68 -1.25 -3.80 -1.72
C ILE A 68 -0.37 -4.32 -2.84
N LEU A 69 0.09 -3.46 -3.74
CA LEU A 69 1.12 -3.77 -4.72
C LEU A 69 2.32 -2.85 -4.45
N LEU A 70 3.52 -3.40 -4.44
CA LEU A 70 4.75 -2.65 -4.23
C LEU A 70 5.62 -2.69 -5.48
N ASP A 71 6.14 -1.52 -5.88
CA ASP A 71 7.12 -1.43 -6.95
C ASP A 71 8.34 -0.62 -6.49
N LEU A 72 9.49 -0.88 -7.10
CA LEU A 72 10.71 -0.12 -6.85
C LEU A 72 10.89 0.91 -7.98
N VAL A 73 11.16 2.16 -7.61
CA VAL A 73 11.48 3.26 -8.53
C VAL A 73 12.83 3.88 -8.15
N ALA A 74 13.52 4.41 -9.16
CA ALA A 74 14.79 5.09 -8.96
C ALA A 74 14.60 6.46 -8.27
N ASP A 75 13.49 7.16 -8.53
CA ASP A 75 13.20 8.47 -7.96
C ASP A 75 11.70 8.76 -7.81
N CYS A 76 11.37 9.88 -7.15
CA CYS A 76 10.02 10.43 -7.08
C CYS A 76 9.75 11.46 -8.19
N SER A 77 10.30 11.28 -9.39
CA SER A 77 9.98 12.16 -10.53
C SER A 77 8.60 11.85 -11.12
N SER A 78 8.04 12.79 -11.89
CA SER A 78 6.82 12.59 -12.67
C SER A 78 6.95 11.47 -13.71
N SER A 79 8.13 11.34 -14.33
CA SER A 79 8.42 10.26 -15.28
C SER A 79 8.43 8.90 -14.60
N SER A 80 9.12 8.75 -13.46
CA SER A 80 9.10 7.51 -12.67
C SER A 80 7.71 7.18 -12.12
N CYS A 81 6.91 8.20 -11.76
CA CYS A 81 5.50 8.02 -11.39
C CYS A 81 4.70 7.41 -12.56
N SER A 82 4.78 8.00 -13.75
CA SER A 82 4.09 7.52 -14.95
C SER A 82 4.53 6.10 -15.34
N MET A 83 5.84 5.80 -15.27
CA MET A 83 6.35 4.44 -15.49
C MET A 83 5.85 3.45 -14.44
N GLY A 84 5.79 3.86 -13.17
CA GLY A 84 5.22 3.05 -12.09
C GLY A 84 3.75 2.73 -12.31
N ILE A 85 2.95 3.72 -12.71
CA ILE A 85 1.54 3.52 -13.06
C ILE A 85 1.41 2.63 -14.29
N CYS A 86 2.24 2.81 -15.32
CA CYS A 86 2.28 1.94 -16.49
C CYS A 86 2.56 0.48 -16.10
N ARG A 87 3.54 0.23 -15.21
CA ARG A 87 3.82 -1.10 -14.65
C ARG A 87 2.63 -1.65 -13.86
N PHE A 88 1.93 -0.82 -13.08
CA PHE A 88 0.69 -1.22 -12.42
C PHE A 88 -0.38 -1.64 -13.43
N ILE A 89 -0.63 -0.83 -14.44
CA ILE A 89 -1.62 -1.10 -15.50
C ILE A 89 -1.30 -2.41 -16.22
N GLY A 90 -0.03 -2.65 -16.56
CA GLY A 90 0.40 -3.89 -17.19
C GLY A 90 0.18 -5.14 -16.31
N ARG A 91 0.17 -5.00 -14.98
CA ARG A 91 -0.05 -6.11 -14.04
C ARG A 91 -1.51 -6.33 -13.67
N ARG A 92 -2.32 -5.26 -13.55
CA ARG A 92 -3.66 -5.28 -12.93
C ARG A 92 -4.78 -4.69 -13.79
N GLY A 93 -4.44 -4.06 -14.92
CA GLY A 93 -5.38 -3.32 -15.76
C GLY A 93 -5.51 -1.85 -15.38
N VAL A 94 -6.24 -1.11 -16.20
CA VAL A 94 -6.43 0.34 -16.04
C VAL A 94 -7.42 0.61 -14.90
N PRO A 95 -7.04 1.35 -13.84
CA PRO A 95 -7.99 1.77 -12.81
C PRO A 95 -8.91 2.87 -13.35
N GLU A 96 -10.15 2.95 -12.86
CA GLU A 96 -11.03 4.07 -13.19
C GLU A 96 -10.65 5.33 -12.39
N ILE A 97 -10.26 5.14 -11.11
CA ILE A 97 -9.98 6.24 -10.20
C ILE A 97 -8.65 5.99 -9.48
N ILE A 98 -7.77 6.99 -9.53
CA ILE A 98 -6.56 7.08 -8.74
C ILE A 98 -6.73 8.14 -7.66
N TYR A 99 -6.30 7.81 -6.45
CA TYR A 99 -6.24 8.75 -5.35
C TYR A 99 -4.81 8.94 -4.84
N SER A 100 -4.44 10.18 -4.51
CA SER A 100 -3.12 10.50 -3.95
C SER A 100 -3.17 11.73 -3.04
N ASP A 101 -2.07 12.01 -2.35
CA ASP A 101 -1.83 13.34 -1.78
C ASP A 101 -1.42 14.34 -2.87
N ASN A 102 -1.24 15.60 -2.46
CA ASN A 102 -0.78 16.69 -3.34
C ASN A 102 0.75 16.68 -3.56
N GLY A 103 1.40 15.51 -3.51
CA GLY A 103 2.81 15.38 -3.85
C GLY A 103 3.11 15.96 -5.23
N SER A 104 4.23 16.67 -5.38
CA SER A 104 4.57 17.40 -6.61
C SER A 104 4.61 16.51 -7.84
N GLN A 105 5.06 15.27 -7.68
CA GLN A 105 5.10 14.25 -8.73
C GLN A 105 3.70 13.83 -9.21
N PHE A 106 2.71 13.85 -8.32
CA PHE A 106 1.32 13.51 -8.65
C PHE A 106 0.62 14.70 -9.29
N VAL A 107 0.86 15.93 -8.82
CA VAL A 107 0.26 17.15 -9.35
C VAL A 107 0.89 17.58 -10.69
N SER A 108 2.05 17.05 -11.05
CA SER A 108 2.75 17.39 -12.29
C SER A 108 1.87 17.22 -13.53
N THR A 109 2.05 18.13 -14.50
CA THR A 109 1.31 18.11 -15.77
C THR A 109 1.52 16.82 -16.55
N GLU A 110 2.74 16.27 -16.51
CA GLU A 110 3.09 14.99 -17.15
C GLU A 110 2.24 13.84 -16.58
N THR A 111 2.22 13.67 -15.25
CA THR A 111 1.44 12.60 -14.60
C THR A 111 -0.06 12.78 -14.83
N GLN A 112 -0.58 14.01 -14.74
CA GLN A 112 -1.99 14.30 -14.96
C GLN A 112 -2.40 14.05 -16.42
N TYR A 113 -1.54 14.41 -17.38
CA TYR A 113 -1.75 14.14 -18.80
C TYR A 113 -1.70 12.64 -19.10
N PHE A 114 -0.74 11.92 -18.51
CA PHE A 114 -0.67 10.45 -18.62
C PHE A 114 -1.96 9.79 -18.13
N ALA A 115 -2.48 10.21 -16.98
CA ALA A 115 -3.73 9.69 -16.42
C ALA A 115 -4.93 9.99 -17.33
N ALA A 116 -5.03 11.23 -17.82
CA ALA A 116 -6.10 11.64 -18.73
C ALA A 116 -6.10 10.82 -20.04
N ASN A 117 -4.93 10.55 -20.63
CA ASN A 117 -4.80 9.73 -21.83
C ASN A 117 -5.26 8.28 -21.65
N HIS A 118 -5.20 7.77 -20.41
CA HIS A 118 -5.70 6.44 -20.07
C HIS A 118 -7.14 6.46 -19.52
N SER A 119 -7.85 7.59 -19.64
CA SER A 119 -9.20 7.78 -19.09
C SER A 119 -9.29 7.56 -17.58
N ILE A 120 -8.20 7.82 -16.85
CA ILE A 120 -8.11 7.65 -15.41
C ILE A 120 -8.54 8.95 -14.73
N LYS A 121 -9.52 8.88 -13.83
CA LYS A 121 -9.93 10.01 -13.00
C LYS A 121 -8.98 10.14 -11.81
N TRP A 122 -8.23 11.23 -11.74
CA TRP A 122 -7.37 11.51 -10.58
C TRP A 122 -8.13 12.32 -9.52
N LYS A 123 -8.06 11.88 -8.26
CA LYS A 123 -8.66 12.58 -7.12
C LYS A 123 -7.62 12.80 -6.03
N PHE A 124 -7.39 14.06 -5.70
CA PHE A 124 -6.53 14.40 -4.57
C PHE A 124 -7.29 14.30 -3.26
N ASN A 125 -6.63 13.77 -2.24
CA ASN A 125 -7.20 13.68 -0.90
C ASN A 125 -7.50 15.09 -0.38
N ALA A 126 -8.78 15.38 -0.13
CA ALA A 126 -9.15 16.57 0.60
C ALA A 126 -8.62 16.45 2.05
N PRO A 127 -8.06 17.51 2.64
CA PRO A 127 -7.53 17.47 4.02
C PRO A 127 -8.57 17.06 5.08
N SER A 128 -9.85 17.00 4.72
CA SER A 128 -10.99 16.76 5.62
C SER A 128 -11.78 15.47 5.33
N ALA A 129 -11.19 14.45 4.70
CA ALA A 129 -11.84 13.14 4.47
C ALA A 129 -11.29 12.01 5.39
N PRO A 130 -11.47 12.10 6.72
CA PRO A 130 -10.81 11.23 7.71
C PRO A 130 -11.20 9.75 7.61
N TRP A 131 -12.43 9.43 7.16
CA TRP A 131 -12.89 8.03 7.04
C TRP A 131 -12.22 7.29 5.87
N TRP A 132 -11.86 8.02 4.82
CA TRP A 132 -11.22 7.50 3.62
C TRP A 132 -9.70 7.49 3.79
N GLY A 133 -9.17 8.56 4.39
CA GLY A 133 -7.76 8.67 4.79
C GLY A 133 -7.35 7.61 5.81
N GLY A 134 -8.13 7.36 6.87
CA GLY A 134 -7.68 6.51 7.98
C GLY A 134 -7.44 5.03 7.61
N MET A 135 -8.24 4.46 6.71
CA MET A 135 -8.03 3.08 6.25
C MET A 135 -6.74 2.99 5.42
N PHE A 136 -6.58 3.89 4.45
CA PHE A 136 -5.42 3.93 3.58
C PHE A 136 -4.14 4.24 4.36
N GLU A 137 -4.18 5.25 5.24
CA GLU A 137 -3.09 5.65 6.09
C GLU A 137 -2.60 4.49 6.96
N ARG A 138 -3.52 3.71 7.55
CA ARG A 138 -3.15 2.54 8.34
C ARG A 138 -2.46 1.45 7.51
N LEU A 139 -2.91 1.22 6.27
CA LEU A 139 -2.29 0.25 5.36
C LEU A 139 -0.90 0.70 4.91
N VAL A 140 -0.76 1.97 4.57
CA VAL A 140 0.52 2.61 4.25
C VAL A 140 1.48 2.52 5.45
N GLN A 141 1.05 2.89 6.65
CA GLN A 141 1.87 2.82 7.87
C GLN A 141 2.31 1.38 8.18
N MET A 142 1.41 0.41 8.03
CA MET A 142 1.73 -1.01 8.20
C MET A 142 2.78 -1.47 7.18
N THR A 143 2.64 -1.07 5.92
CA THR A 143 3.60 -1.39 4.86
C THR A 143 4.96 -0.79 5.15
N LYS A 144 5.02 0.51 5.48
CA LYS A 144 6.25 1.22 5.87
C LYS A 144 6.93 0.55 7.07
N ARG A 145 6.15 0.04 8.03
CA ARG A 145 6.68 -0.72 9.18
C ARG A 145 7.27 -2.07 8.76
N CYS A 146 6.61 -2.81 7.88
CA CYS A 146 7.14 -4.07 7.34
C CYS A 146 8.42 -3.84 6.54
N LEU A 147 8.43 -2.84 5.65
CA LEU A 147 9.61 -2.42 4.90
C LEU A 147 10.78 -2.09 5.82
N LYS A 148 10.57 -1.26 6.85
CA LYS A 148 11.61 -0.89 7.82
C LYS A 148 12.18 -2.10 8.56
N LYS A 149 11.35 -3.08 8.90
CA LYS A 149 11.77 -4.30 9.61
C LYS A 149 12.51 -5.29 8.70
N ALA A 150 12.10 -5.40 7.44
CA ALA A 150 12.69 -6.29 6.47
C ALA A 150 14.03 -5.76 5.93
N LEU A 151 14.09 -4.46 5.62
CA LEU A 151 15.26 -3.85 5.00
C LEU A 151 16.37 -3.48 6.01
N LYS A 152 16.03 -3.12 7.26
CA LYS A 152 16.98 -2.74 8.34
C LYS A 152 18.24 -2.02 7.82
N ASN A 153 19.43 -2.36 8.33
CA ASN A 153 20.73 -1.82 7.88
C ASN A 153 21.33 -2.67 6.74
N SER A 154 20.53 -3.52 6.07
CA SER A 154 21.03 -4.33 4.97
C SER A 154 21.34 -3.42 3.79
N LYS A 155 22.57 -3.49 3.28
CA LYS A 155 22.95 -2.80 2.05
C LYS A 155 22.67 -3.75 0.89
N SER A 156 21.39 -3.83 0.53
CA SER A 156 20.89 -4.70 -0.53
C SER A 156 20.99 -3.99 -1.90
N SER A 157 21.25 -4.77 -2.94
CA SER A 157 21.21 -4.35 -4.34
C SER A 157 19.78 -4.10 -4.82
N TYR A 158 19.64 -3.48 -5.99
CA TYR A 158 18.33 -3.19 -6.59
C TYR A 158 17.46 -4.45 -6.74
N GLU A 159 18.02 -5.55 -7.24
CA GLU A 159 17.27 -6.79 -7.49
C GLU A 159 16.93 -7.56 -6.20
N GLU A 160 17.80 -7.53 -5.19
CA GLU A 160 17.50 -8.08 -3.87
C GLU A 160 16.34 -7.34 -3.22
N VAL A 161 16.34 -5.99 -3.27
CA VAL A 161 15.22 -5.20 -2.75
C VAL A 161 13.94 -5.49 -3.52
N ARG A 162 14.00 -5.57 -4.86
CA ARG A 162 12.83 -5.87 -5.69
C ARG A 162 12.22 -7.25 -5.37
N THR A 163 13.07 -8.24 -5.11
CA THR A 163 12.65 -9.58 -4.69
C THR A 163 11.99 -9.53 -3.31
N LEU A 164 12.64 -8.85 -2.35
CA LEU A 164 12.10 -8.67 -1.01
C LEU A 164 10.76 -7.93 -0.98
N LEU A 165 10.57 -6.94 -1.86
CA LEU A 165 9.28 -6.25 -1.99
C LEU A 165 8.16 -7.22 -2.40
N SER A 166 8.45 -8.19 -3.27
CA SER A 166 7.48 -9.19 -3.71
C SER A 166 7.09 -10.14 -2.56
N GLU A 167 8.04 -10.51 -1.70
CA GLU A 167 7.76 -11.30 -0.49
C GLU A 167 6.94 -10.51 0.53
N ILE A 168 7.31 -9.25 0.78
CA ILE A 168 6.58 -8.36 1.68
C ILE A 168 5.15 -8.17 1.17
N GLU A 169 4.97 -7.97 -0.13
CA GLU A 169 3.65 -7.89 -0.76
C GLU A 169 2.81 -9.14 -0.45
N MET A 170 3.37 -10.33 -0.64
CA MET A 170 2.69 -11.60 -0.35
C MET A 170 2.27 -11.70 1.13
N VAL A 171 3.18 -11.38 2.04
CA VAL A 171 2.91 -11.41 3.50
C VAL A 171 1.81 -10.41 3.86
N LEU A 172 1.90 -9.18 3.36
CA LEU A 172 0.88 -8.16 3.60
C LEU A 172 -0.46 -8.59 3.04
N ASN A 173 -0.53 -9.18 1.85
CA ASN A 173 -1.78 -9.58 1.21
C ASN A 173 -2.39 -10.89 1.74
N ASN A 174 -1.65 -11.63 2.56
CA ASN A 174 -2.13 -12.76 3.35
C ASN A 174 -2.54 -12.39 4.78
N ARG A 175 -2.50 -11.11 5.15
CA ARG A 175 -2.94 -10.65 6.47
C ARG A 175 -4.45 -10.85 6.65
N PRO A 176 -4.93 -11.18 7.86
CA PRO A 176 -6.36 -11.28 8.15
C PRO A 176 -7.04 -9.89 8.07
N LEU A 177 -8.20 -9.83 7.43
CA LEU A 177 -9.09 -8.66 7.40
C LEU A 177 -10.20 -8.74 8.46
N THR A 178 -10.48 -9.94 8.95
CA THR A 178 -11.49 -10.23 9.96
C THR A 178 -10.84 -10.79 11.22
N TYR A 179 -11.48 -10.57 12.36
CA TYR A 179 -11.11 -11.27 13.59
C TYR A 179 -11.61 -12.71 13.50
N LEU A 180 -10.74 -13.66 13.82
CA LEU A 180 -11.14 -15.05 14.06
C LEU A 180 -11.55 -15.19 15.52
N TYR A 181 -12.74 -15.74 15.76
CA TYR A 181 -13.17 -16.16 17.08
C TYR A 181 -12.75 -17.61 17.31
N ASN A 182 -12.42 -17.99 18.55
CA ASN A 182 -11.75 -19.25 18.92
C ASN A 182 -12.50 -20.56 18.59
N ASN A 183 -13.66 -20.53 17.93
CA ASN A 183 -14.56 -21.69 17.86
C ASN A 183 -14.77 -22.28 16.46
N GLN A 184 -13.95 -21.95 15.45
CA GLN A 184 -14.03 -22.62 14.15
C GLN A 184 -12.67 -22.66 13.47
N SER A 185 -12.38 -23.77 12.80
CA SER A 185 -11.22 -24.01 11.94
C SER A 185 -11.19 -23.12 10.67
N ASP A 186 -11.86 -21.98 10.71
CA ASP A 186 -12.12 -21.16 9.55
C ASP A 186 -10.90 -20.29 9.25
N GLU A 187 -10.48 -20.34 7.98
CA GLU A 187 -9.41 -19.51 7.48
C GLU A 187 -9.84 -18.04 7.49
N ALA A 188 -8.97 -17.16 8.01
CA ALA A 188 -9.24 -15.74 8.00
C ALA A 188 -9.34 -15.21 6.57
N LEU A 189 -10.35 -14.39 6.29
CA LEU A 189 -10.47 -13.68 5.02
C LEU A 189 -9.28 -12.72 4.85
N THR A 190 -8.60 -12.78 3.72
CA THR A 190 -7.42 -11.94 3.40
C THR A 190 -7.66 -11.14 2.12
N PRO A 191 -6.86 -10.10 1.83
CA PRO A 191 -6.91 -9.42 0.53
C PRO A 191 -6.75 -10.37 -0.66
N ASN A 192 -5.88 -11.39 -0.55
CA ASN A 192 -5.71 -12.39 -1.60
C ASN A 192 -6.99 -13.19 -1.84
N HIS A 193 -7.75 -13.53 -0.79
CA HIS A 193 -9.06 -14.16 -0.97
C HIS A 193 -10.04 -13.28 -1.76
N LEU A 194 -10.05 -11.97 -1.49
CA LEU A 194 -10.95 -11.04 -2.17
C LEU A 194 -10.62 -10.83 -3.66
N VAL A 195 -9.35 -11.01 -4.06
CA VAL A 195 -8.91 -10.79 -5.45
C VAL A 195 -8.80 -12.08 -6.24
N PHE A 196 -8.29 -13.15 -5.64
CA PHE A 196 -8.00 -14.43 -6.29
C PHE A 196 -8.94 -15.57 -5.88
N GLY A 197 -9.82 -15.35 -4.90
CA GLY A 197 -10.76 -16.35 -4.40
C GLY A 197 -10.14 -17.40 -3.45
N HIS A 198 -8.83 -17.33 -3.19
CA HIS A 198 -8.12 -18.28 -2.31
C HIS A 198 -6.86 -17.63 -1.72
N LYS A 199 -6.31 -18.24 -0.66
CA LYS A 199 -5.02 -17.83 -0.11
C LYS A 199 -3.87 -18.25 -1.01
N LEU A 200 -2.96 -17.30 -1.25
CA LEU A 200 -1.70 -17.59 -1.93
C LEU A 200 -0.67 -18.11 -0.92
N LYS A 201 0.05 -19.17 -1.28
CA LYS A 201 1.10 -19.76 -0.45
C LYS A 201 2.46 -19.25 -0.91
N LEU A 202 3.30 -18.85 0.04
CA LEU A 202 4.72 -18.63 -0.20
C LEU A 202 5.42 -19.95 0.10
N GLU A 203 6.16 -20.52 -0.87
CA GLU A 203 6.96 -21.70 -0.58
C GLU A 203 8.12 -21.34 0.35
N SER A 204 8.28 -22.10 1.43
CA SER A 204 9.33 -21.91 2.43
C SER A 204 10.76 -22.10 1.88
N SER A 205 10.89 -22.74 0.72
CA SER A 205 12.16 -22.93 0.01
C SER A 205 12.70 -21.64 -0.64
N LEU A 206 11.83 -20.68 -0.95
CA LEU A 206 12.22 -19.41 -1.60
C LEU A 206 12.81 -18.39 -0.61
N SER A 207 12.41 -18.44 0.66
CA SER A 207 12.90 -17.55 1.72
C SER A 207 14.36 -17.82 2.14
N ALA A 208 14.96 -18.93 1.68
CA ALA A 208 16.34 -19.30 1.97
C ALA A 208 17.38 -18.35 1.33
N SER A 209 16.95 -17.43 0.46
CA SER A 209 17.84 -16.40 -0.11
C SER A 209 18.36 -15.40 0.94
N THR A 210 17.76 -15.38 2.14
CA THR A 210 18.28 -14.58 3.27
C THR A 210 19.42 -15.27 4.04
N ASP A 211 19.54 -16.60 3.96
CA ASP A 211 20.64 -17.35 4.59
C ASP A 211 21.94 -17.32 3.75
N LEU A 212 21.88 -16.90 2.48
CA LEU A 212 23.05 -16.67 1.63
C LEU A 212 23.74 -15.31 1.87
N LEU A 213 23.24 -14.51 2.81
CA LEU A 213 23.79 -13.18 3.15
C LEU A 213 24.48 -13.14 4.52
N VAL A 214 24.76 -14.31 5.11
CA VAL A 214 25.56 -14.48 6.33
C VAL A 214 26.75 -15.41 6.06
N GLU A 215 27.58 -15.06 5.09
CA GLU A 215 29.02 -15.40 5.06
C GLU A 215 29.83 -14.17 4.66
#